data_AF-A0A7X5DG31-F1
#
_entry.id   AF-A0A7X5DG31-F1
#
_cell.length_a   1.000
_cell.length_b   1.000
_cell.length_c   1.000
_cell.angle_alpha   90.00
_cell.angle_beta   90.00
_cell.angle_gamma   90.00
#
_symmetry.space_group_name_H-M   'P 1'
#
loop_
_entity.id
_entity.type
_entity.pdbx_description
1 polymer ?
#
loop_
_entity_poly.entity_id
_entity_poly.type
_entity_poly.pdbx_seq_one_letter_code
_entity_poly.pdbx_strand_id
1 'polypeptide(L)' 'MGGRYIINPLEPKVWDEGDGPEDPDAPETFRISSRLSQHISFLKDFFRSYKDFTDREIDVIEIMLQKLYQSRGLSDQTDF' A
#
# COMPACT_ATOMS: atom_id res chain seq x y z
N MET A 1 15.33 26.27 -1.76
CA MET A 1 14.62 24.97 -1.88
C MET A 1 13.15 25.24 -2.18
N GLY A 2 12.81 25.46 -3.46
CA GLY A 2 11.41 25.60 -3.87
C GLY A 2 10.83 24.21 -4.09
N GLY A 3 10.08 23.70 -3.11
CA GLY A 3 9.43 22.39 -3.19
C GLY A 3 8.41 22.35 -4.34
N ARG A 4 8.88 21.98 -5.54
CA ARG A 4 8.04 21.79 -6.74
C ARG A 4 7.36 20.42 -6.77
N TYR A 5 7.82 19.48 -5.94
CA TYR A 5 7.32 18.11 -5.90
C TYR A 5 6.80 17.80 -4.50
N ILE A 6 5.49 17.57 -4.40
CA ILE A 6 4.83 17.02 -3.22
C ILE A 6 4.66 15.53 -3.50
N ILE A 7 5.38 14.69 -2.76
CA ILE A 7 5.17 13.25 -2.81
C ILE A 7 3.97 12.95 -1.92
N ASN A 8 2.90 12.42 -2.49
CA ASN A 8 1.78 11.89 -1.72
C ASN A 8 2.00 10.39 -1.47
N PRO A 9 2.52 9.97 -0.31
CA PRO A 9 2.73 8.55 -0.03
C PRO A 9 1.40 7.76 0.07
N LEU A 10 0.27 8.44 0.27
CA LEU A 10 -1.07 7.83 0.35
C LEU A 10 -1.68 7.56 -1.03
N GLU A 11 -1.07 8.05 -2.10
CA GLU A 11 -1.49 7.69 -3.46
C GLU A 11 -1.11 6.23 -3.71
N PRO A 12 -2.06 5.34 -4.09
CA PRO A 12 -1.75 3.98 -4.48
C PRO A 12 -0.72 4.00 -5.60
N LYS A 13 0.48 3.50 -5.31
CA LYS A 13 1.53 3.33 -6.31
C LYS A 13 1.43 1.94 -6.88
N VAL A 14 1.32 1.87 -8.20
CA VAL A 14 1.54 0.63 -8.95
C VAL A 14 3.04 0.39 -8.93
N TRP A 15 3.48 -0.62 -8.18
CA TRP A 15 4.90 -1.02 -8.10
C TRP A 15 5.31 -1.95 -9.25
N ASP A 16 4.53 -1.92 -10.34
CA ASP A 16 4.72 -2.77 -11.50
C ASP A 16 5.74 -2.13 -12.44
N GLU A 17 7.01 -2.50 -12.26
CA GLU A 17 8.04 -2.38 -13.30
C GLU A 17 8.08 -3.64 -14.20
N GLY A 18 7.03 -4.47 -14.20
CA GLY A 18 7.02 -5.79 -14.80
C GLY A 18 5.89 -5.96 -15.81
N ASP A 19 6.12 -5.58 -17.06
CA ASP A 19 5.47 -6.24 -18.20
C ASP A 19 5.82 -7.73 -18.14
N GLY A 20 5.03 -8.50 -17.40
CA GLY A 20 5.33 -9.88 -17.06
C GLY A 20 4.11 -10.55 -16.47
N PRO A 21 3.57 -11.61 -17.09
CA PRO A 21 2.39 -12.30 -16.59
C PRO A 21 2.69 -12.82 -15.18
N GLU A 22 1.67 -12.74 -14.32
CA GLU A 22 1.61 -13.34 -12.99
C GLU A 22 2.61 -14.49 -12.83
N ASP A 23 3.76 -14.22 -12.19
CA ASP A 23 4.81 -15.23 -12.03
C ASP A 23 4.20 -16.43 -11.27
N PRO A 24 4.03 -17.59 -11.92
CA PRO A 24 3.33 -18.72 -11.33
C PRO A 24 4.14 -19.40 -10.21
N ASP A 25 5.39 -18.96 -9.98
CA ASP A 25 6.28 -19.40 -8.91
C ASP A 25 6.29 -18.42 -7.73
N ALA A 26 5.68 -17.23 -7.86
CA ALA A 26 5.54 -16.31 -6.73
C ALA A 26 4.65 -16.95 -5.63
N PRO A 27 5.01 -16.84 -4.35
CA PRO A 27 4.22 -17.41 -3.26
C PRO A 27 2.76 -16.95 -3.36
N GLU A 28 1.82 -17.86 -3.11
CA GLU A 28 0.38 -17.63 -3.34
C GLU A 28 -0.14 -16.31 -2.73
N THR A 29 0.44 -15.89 -1.59
CA THR A 29 0.21 -14.59 -0.96
C THR A 29 0.50 -13.39 -1.89
N PHE A 30 1.52 -13.43 -2.74
CA PHE A 30 1.83 -12.37 -3.70
C PHE A 30 0.95 -12.38 -4.94
N ARG A 31 0.34 -13.53 -5.27
CA ARG A 31 -0.66 -13.68 -6.34
C ARG A 31 -2.07 -13.30 -5.89
N ILE A 32 -2.41 -13.54 -4.62
CA ILE A 32 -3.74 -13.28 -4.06
C ILE A 32 -3.86 -11.87 -3.47
N SER A 33 -2.76 -11.27 -2.99
CA SER A 33 -2.82 -9.95 -2.37
C SER A 33 -3.02 -8.89 -3.43
N SER A 34 -4.20 -8.26 -3.40
CA SER A 34 -4.50 -7.13 -4.24
C SER A 34 -3.46 -6.03 -4.19
N ARG A 35 -3.38 -5.26 -5.27
CA ARG A 35 -2.54 -4.05 -5.36
C ARG A 35 -2.72 -3.14 -4.15
N LEU A 36 -3.95 -3.05 -3.64
CA LEU A 36 -4.27 -2.27 -2.44
C LEU A 36 -3.65 -2.86 -1.16
N SER A 37 -3.72 -4.18 -0.97
CA SER A 37 -3.12 -4.86 0.19
C SER A 37 -1.59 -4.73 0.21
N GLN A 38 -0.96 -4.79 -0.96
CA GLN A 38 0.48 -4.54 -1.11
C GLN A 38 0.83 -3.09 -0.75
N HIS A 39 0.04 -2.13 -1.23
CA HIS A 39 0.23 -0.71 -0.91
C HIS A 39 0.03 -0.40 0.58
N ILE A 40 -0.97 -0.99 1.23
CA ILE A 40 -1.19 -0.86 2.68
C ILE A 40 0.00 -1.43 3.46
N SER A 41 0.56 -2.56 3.02
CA SER A 41 1.74 -3.16 3.64
C SER A 41 2.97 -2.24 3.54
N PHE A 42 3.19 -1.65 2.36
CA PHE A 42 4.21 -0.62 2.18
C PHE A 42 4.02 0.55 3.16
N LEU A 43 2.79 1.04 3.32
CA LEU A 43 2.50 2.14 4.23
C LEU A 43 2.80 1.77 5.69
N LYS A 44 2.53 0.53 6.12
CA LYS A 44 2.89 0.06 7.47
C LYS A 44 4.40 0.16 7.71
N ASP A 45 5.21 -0.31 6.77
CA ASP A 45 6.67 -0.25 6.88
C ASP A 45 7.19 1.19 6.76
N PHE A 46 6.54 2.04 5.95
CA PHE A 46 6.81 3.46 5.89
C PHE A 46 6.56 4.15 7.23
N PHE A 47 5.42 3.90 7.87
CA PHE A 47 5.09 4.47 9.18
C PHE A 47 6.04 3.96 10.28
N ARG A 48 6.37 2.66 10.28
CA ARG A 48 7.39 2.09 11.18
C ARG A 48 8.75 2.75 11.03
N SER A 49 9.15 3.07 9.80
CA SER A 49 10.43 3.73 9.52
C SER A 49 10.43 5.22 9.88
N TYR A 50 9.25 5.86 9.85
CA TYR A 50 9.09 7.27 10.20
C TYR A 50 9.19 7.51 11.71
N LYS A 51 8.65 6.58 12.51
CA LYS A 51 8.67 6.65 13.98
C LYS A 51 8.52 5.25 14.57
N ASP A 52 9.10 5.03 15.74
CA ASP A 52 8.91 3.82 16.55
C ASP A 52 7.46 3.69 17.06
N PHE A 53 6.55 3.31 16.17
CA PHE A 53 5.20 2.89 16.52
C PHE A 53 5.23 1.45 17.07
N THR A 54 4.47 1.22 18.12
CA THR A 54 4.20 -0.12 18.63
C THR A 54 3.39 -0.93 17.61
N ASP A 55 3.44 -2.26 17.68
CA ASP A 55 2.64 -3.11 16.78
C ASP A 55 1.14 -2.77 16.86
N ARG A 56 0.62 -2.42 18.05
CA ARG A 56 -0.78 -2.00 18.20
C ARG A 56 -1.10 -0.69 17.47
N GLU A 57 -0.16 0.26 17.46
CA GLU A 57 -0.35 1.51 16.72
C GLU A 57 -0.30 1.26 15.21
N ILE A 58 0.56 0.37 14.75
CA ILE A 58 0.62 -0.07 13.35
C ILE A 58 -0.68 -0.78 12.93
N ASP A 59 -1.22 -1.67 13.77
CA ASP A 59 -2.52 -2.32 13.52
C ASP A 59 -3.66 -1.29 13.39
N VAL A 60 -3.66 -0.26 14.25
CA VAL A 60 -4.65 0.82 14.19
C VAL A 60 -4.48 1.65 12.91
N ILE A 61 -3.24 1.94 12.51
CA ILE A 61 -2.93 2.63 11.25
C ILE A 61 -3.43 1.81 10.05
N GLU A 62 -3.20 0.51 10.03
CA GLU A 62 -3.69 -0.38 8.98
C GLU A 62 -5.21 -0.30 8.83
N ILE A 63 -5.95 -0.40 9.95
CA ILE A 63 -7.42 -0.27 9.95
C ILE A 63 -7.85 1.12 9.45
N MET A 64 -7.15 2.18 9.85
CA MET A 64 -7.44 3.54 9.38
C MET A 64 -7.21 3.69 7.87
N LEU A 65 -6.14 3.10 7.33
CA LEU A 65 -5.85 3.09 5.90
C LEU A 65 -6.91 2.32 5.12
N GLN A 66 -7.28 1.11 5.56
CA GLN A 66 -8.35 0.33 4.94
C GLN A 66 -9.66 1.13 4.86
N LYS A 67 -10.07 1.76 5.96
CA LYS A 67 -11.28 2.62 5.99
C LYS A 67 -11.14 3.85 5.11
N LEU A 68 -9.96 4.48 5.09
CA LEU A 68 -9.69 5.64 4.24
C LEU A 68 -9.86 5.27 2.77
N TYR A 69 -9.22 4.20 2.31
CA TYR A 69 -9.31 3.74 0.93
C TYR A 69 -10.75 3.32 0.56
N GLN A 70 -11.43 2.57 1.42
CA GLN A 70 -12.85 2.24 1.23
C GLN A 70 -13.73 3.49 1.10
N SER A 71 -13.54 4.50 1.95
CA SER A 71 -14.32 5.76 1.90
C SER A 71 -14.11 6.54 0.60
N ARG A 72 -12.98 6.31 -0.09
CA ARG A 72 -12.63 6.91 -1.38
C ARG A 72 -13.04 6.04 -2.58
N GLY A 73 -13.74 4.92 -2.34
CA GLY A 73 -14.13 3.96 -3.39
C GLY A 73 -12.95 3.15 -3.93
N LEU A 74 -11.83 3.13 -3.21
CA LEU A 74 -10.61 2.41 -3.56
C LEU A 74 -10.70 1.03 -2.89
N SER A 75 -10.87 0.01 -3.72
CA SER A 75 -11.05 -1.39 -3.30
C SER A 75 -10.13 -2.28 -4.13
N ASP A 76 -10.04 -3.54 -3.71
CA ASP A 76 -9.39 -4.64 -4.44
C ASP A 76 -9.73 -4.73 -5.94
N GLN A 77 -10.91 -4.24 -6.33
CA GLN A 77 -11.46 -4.30 -7.68
C GLN A 77 -11.32 -2.97 -8.44
N THR A 78 -10.74 -1.95 -7.81
CA THR A 78 -10.58 -0.65 -8.45
C THR A 78 -9.34 -0.71 -9.34
N ASP A 79 -9.55 -0.47 -10.64
CA ASP A 79 -8.50 -0.40 -11.65
C ASP A 79 -7.60 0.82 -11.37
N PHE A 80 -6.41 0.58 -10.83
CA PHE A 80 -5.31 1.55 -10.68
C PHE A 80 -4.14 1.14 -11.55
#